data_AF-A0A3E2YFP5-F1
#
_entry.id   AF-A0A3E2YFP5-F1
#
_cell.length_a   1.000
_cell.length_b   1.000
_cell.length_c   1.000
_cell.angle_alpha   90.00
_cell.angle_beta   90.00
_cell.angle_gamma   90.00
#
_symmetry.space_group_name_H-M   'P 1'
#
loop_
_entity.id
_entity.type
_entity.pdbx_description
1 polymer ?
#
loop_
_entity_poly.entity_id
_entity_poly.type
_entity_poly.pdbx_seq_one_letter_code
_entity_poly.pdbx_strand_id
1 'polypeptide(L)'
;MRPDHHTLEEALRELAQHARQVSRLAAVSEVRRRGDTLRRRRQIATAALGVSLLGMLGVGAAAAHLTRAPHATLPVGPPGPTGSAPAHSPDVRPTGPTPSPPTHSPDMQPAGTDPSSPADPPEAAPTDITPSAPVTSASADPLRLGQRQFAVVRSSAWESAVSLLDDGRLAEVDGDDGRSLFVFVPQASGTHLVRTAEPDADGTRHCWQVQAAGSGPLAIVAAPCSPADPRQQFSIEPRGQDGDKPTYAISNRSAYLQHSSQRGLILEELGDAPLTTVFRFVDNGPAPH
;
A
#
# COMPACT_ATOMS: atom_id res chain seq x y z
N MET A 1 -24.16 -52.09 -4.99
CA MET A 1 -23.48 -51.76 -6.26
C MET A 1 -22.07 -51.35 -5.89
N ARG A 2 -21.10 -52.25 -6.05
CA ARG A 2 -19.69 -52.05 -5.66
C ARG A 2 -18.98 -51.42 -6.86
N PRO A 3 -18.35 -50.24 -6.73
CA PRO A 3 -17.60 -49.68 -7.85
C PRO A 3 -16.44 -50.60 -8.18
N ASP A 4 -16.34 -51.00 -9.45
CA ASP A 4 -15.31 -51.91 -9.94
C ASP A 4 -13.95 -51.24 -9.85
N HIS A 5 -13.02 -51.84 -9.09
CA HIS A 5 -11.66 -51.33 -8.84
C HIS A 5 -10.88 -50.99 -10.11
N HIS A 6 -11.21 -51.63 -11.24
CA HIS A 6 -10.60 -51.37 -12.54
C HIS A 6 -10.88 -49.96 -13.07
N THR A 7 -12.06 -49.39 -12.79
CA THR A 7 -12.42 -48.04 -13.25
C THR A 7 -11.60 -46.95 -12.55
N LEU A 8 -11.23 -47.17 -11.29
CA LEU A 8 -10.42 -46.24 -10.51
C LEU A 8 -8.96 -46.24 -11.00
N GLU A 9 -8.40 -47.43 -11.27
CA GLU A 9 -7.03 -47.52 -11.78
C GLU A 9 -6.88 -46.90 -13.17
N GLU A 10 -7.91 -47.02 -14.01
CA GLU A 10 -7.93 -46.42 -15.35
C GLU A 10 -8.02 -44.89 -15.28
N ALA A 11 -8.87 -44.35 -14.40
CA ALA A 11 -8.97 -42.91 -14.14
C ALA A 11 -7.65 -42.34 -13.57
N LEU A 12 -6.99 -43.06 -12.65
CA LEU A 12 -5.70 -42.64 -12.10
C LEU A 12 -4.57 -42.70 -13.14
N ARG A 13 -4.61 -43.70 -14.04
CA ARG A 13 -3.62 -43.84 -15.11
C ARG A 13 -3.78 -42.74 -16.17
N GLU A 14 -5.02 -42.37 -16.52
CA GLU A 14 -5.29 -41.21 -17.38
C GLU A 14 -4.79 -39.91 -16.73
N LEU A 15 -5.09 -39.70 -15.45
CA LEU A 15 -4.70 -38.48 -14.73
C LEU A 15 -3.18 -38.34 -14.61
N ALA A 16 -2.46 -39.46 -14.41
CA ALA A 16 -1.01 -39.49 -14.41
C ALA A 16 -0.38 -39.24 -15.80
N GLN A 17 -1.02 -39.72 -16.88
CA GLN A 17 -0.60 -39.41 -18.26
C GLN A 17 -0.83 -37.93 -18.59
N HIS A 18 -1.98 -37.39 -18.18
CA HIS A 18 -2.30 -35.97 -18.38
C HIS A 18 -1.30 -35.08 -17.63
N ALA A 19 -1.00 -35.39 -16.36
CA ALA A 19 -0.04 -34.63 -15.56
C ALA A 19 1.36 -34.56 -16.18
N ARG A 20 1.83 -35.62 -16.86
CA ARG A 20 3.12 -35.62 -17.59
C ARG A 20 3.11 -34.74 -18.84
N GLN A 21 1.94 -34.50 -19.41
CA GLN A 21 1.77 -33.66 -20.58
C GLN A 21 1.71 -32.17 -20.20
N VAL A 22 1.17 -31.83 -19.03
CA VAL A 22 1.06 -30.44 -18.55
C VAL A 22 2.31 -29.95 -17.77
N SER A 23 3.16 -30.86 -17.27
CA SER A 23 4.35 -30.52 -16.47
C SER A 23 5.59 -30.12 -17.28
N ARG A 24 5.48 -29.99 -18.61
CA ARG A 24 6.48 -29.22 -19.38
C ARG A 24 6.19 -27.74 -19.17
N LEU A 25 6.65 -27.21 -18.04
CA LEU A 25 6.72 -25.77 -17.81
C LEU A 25 7.46 -25.17 -19.00
N ALA A 26 6.75 -24.34 -19.77
CA ALA A 26 7.31 -23.65 -20.91
C ALA A 26 8.57 -22.91 -20.45
N ALA A 27 9.67 -23.09 -21.18
CA ALA A 27 10.93 -22.45 -20.84
C ALA A 27 10.70 -20.94 -20.62
N VAL A 28 11.43 -20.31 -19.70
CA VAL A 28 11.27 -18.87 -19.36
C VAL A 28 11.30 -17.96 -20.61
N SER A 29 11.99 -18.39 -21.67
CA SER A 29 11.98 -17.73 -22.99
C SER A 29 10.60 -17.69 -23.67
N GLU A 30 9.76 -18.68 -23.44
CA GLU A 30 8.42 -18.82 -24.02
C GLU A 30 7.38 -17.95 -23.30
N VAL A 31 7.53 -17.76 -21.98
CA VAL A 31 6.74 -16.76 -21.22
C VAL A 31 7.05 -15.35 -21.72
N ARG A 32 8.34 -15.03 -21.95
CA ARG A 32 8.76 -13.74 -22.51
C ARG A 32 8.21 -13.53 -23.93
N ARG A 33 8.29 -14.58 -24.77
CA ARG A 33 7.76 -14.55 -26.15
C ARG A 33 6.24 -14.37 -26.20
N ARG A 34 5.49 -14.95 -25.25
CA ARG A 34 4.03 -14.81 -25.15
C ARG A 34 3.61 -13.42 -24.66
N GLY A 35 4.39 -12.82 -23.76
CA GLY A 35 4.22 -11.42 -23.35
C GLY A 35 4.40 -10.44 -24.52
N ASP A 36 5.44 -10.64 -25.33
CA ASP A 36 5.73 -9.77 -26.48
C ASP A 36 4.67 -9.84 -27.59
N THR A 37 4.05 -11.01 -27.78
CA THR A 37 2.98 -11.16 -28.79
C THR A 37 1.70 -10.43 -28.39
N LEU A 38 1.38 -10.38 -27.09
CA LEU A 38 0.24 -9.60 -26.58
C LEU A 38 0.49 -8.09 -26.67
N ARG A 39 1.73 -7.64 -26.41
CA ARG A 39 2.13 -6.22 -26.63
C ARG A 39 1.95 -5.77 -28.08
N ARG A 40 2.37 -6.59 -29.05
CA ARG A 40 2.20 -6.26 -30.48
C ARG A 40 0.74 -6.18 -30.92
N ARG A 41 -0.13 -7.04 -30.40
CA ARG A 41 -1.58 -7.00 -30.74
C ARG A 41 -2.26 -5.73 -30.21
N ARG A 42 -1.85 -5.22 -29.05
CA ARG A 42 -2.43 -4.00 -28.46
C ARG A 42 -1.98 -2.72 -29.18
N GLN A 43 -0.75 -2.66 -29.67
CA GLN A 43 -0.28 -1.51 -30.47
C GLN A 43 -0.98 -1.40 -31.84
N ILE A 44 -1.39 -2.51 -32.43
CA ILE A 44 -2.16 -2.49 -33.69
C ILE A 44 -3.61 -2.03 -33.44
N ALA A 45 -4.19 -2.34 -32.27
CA ALA A 45 -5.55 -1.93 -31.92
C ALA A 45 -5.67 -0.41 -31.62
N THR A 46 -4.59 0.25 -31.17
CA THR A 46 -4.60 1.69 -30.85
C THR A 46 -4.32 2.61 -32.05
N ALA A 47 -3.78 2.08 -33.15
CA ALA A 47 -3.58 2.87 -34.38
C ALA A 47 -4.86 3.03 -35.22
N ALA A 48 -5.94 2.30 -34.92
CA ALA A 48 -7.18 2.28 -35.71
C ALA A 48 -8.26 3.27 -35.23
N LEU A 49 -8.08 3.95 -34.09
CA LEU A 49 -9.06 4.91 -33.52
C LEU A 49 -8.53 6.37 -33.52
N GLY A 50 -7.66 6.70 -34.48
CA GLY A 50 -6.97 8.00 -34.53
C GLY A 50 -7.21 8.85 -35.78
N VAL A 51 -8.11 8.49 -36.69
CA VAL A 51 -8.42 9.34 -37.87
C VAL A 51 -9.88 9.13 -38.28
N SER A 52 -10.79 9.99 -37.81
CA SER A 52 -12.07 10.30 -38.47
C SER A 52 -12.82 11.40 -37.70
N LEU A 53 -12.50 12.67 -37.96
CA LEU A 53 -13.41 13.81 -37.77
C LEU A 53 -12.87 15.05 -38.51
N LEU A 54 -12.94 15.01 -39.85
CA LEU A 54 -12.99 16.20 -40.70
C LEU A 54 -14.37 16.17 -41.36
N GLY A 55 -15.35 16.73 -40.65
CA GLY A 55 -16.70 16.95 -41.13
C GLY A 55 -16.77 18.18 -42.03
N MET A 56 -17.32 17.95 -43.22
CA MET A 56 -17.58 18.92 -44.28
C MET A 56 -18.35 20.16 -43.82
N LEU A 57 -17.88 21.34 -44.21
CA LEU A 57 -18.72 22.52 -44.40
C LEU A 57 -18.77 22.83 -45.90
N GLY A 58 -20.00 22.81 -46.42
CA GLY A 58 -20.31 22.78 -47.83
C GLY A 58 -20.00 24.08 -48.59
N VAL A 59 -19.77 23.88 -49.88
CA VAL A 59 -19.69 24.90 -50.91
C VAL A 59 -21.11 25.30 -51.33
N GLY A 60 -21.43 26.59 -51.25
CA GLY A 60 -22.62 27.18 -51.86
C GLY A 60 -22.30 28.60 -52.28
N ALA A 61 -21.99 28.78 -53.57
CA ALA A 61 -21.72 30.08 -54.18
C ALA A 61 -23.00 30.65 -54.81
N ALA A 62 -23.31 31.92 -54.52
CA ALA A 62 -23.95 32.83 -55.47
C ALA A 62 -23.58 34.27 -55.09
N ALA A 63 -23.04 34.98 -56.08
CA ALA A 63 -22.63 36.38 -56.01
C ALA A 63 -23.84 37.32 -56.01
N ALA A 64 -23.74 38.47 -55.33
CA ALA A 64 -23.61 39.77 -55.97
C ALA A 64 -23.86 40.95 -55.01
N HIS A 65 -23.02 41.98 -55.21
CA HIS A 65 -23.26 43.42 -55.09
C HIS A 65 -22.38 44.21 -54.12
N LEU A 66 -21.60 45.08 -54.77
CA LEU A 66 -20.73 46.14 -54.28
C LEU A 66 -21.50 47.26 -53.56
N THR A 67 -20.86 47.88 -52.56
CA THR A 67 -20.67 49.34 -52.31
C THR A 67 -20.30 49.54 -50.82
N ARG A 68 -19.08 49.97 -50.45
CA ARG A 68 -18.47 51.32 -50.48
C ARG A 68 -18.70 52.16 -49.19
N ALA A 69 -17.71 52.06 -48.28
CA ALA A 69 -16.99 53.13 -47.53
C ALA A 69 -17.72 53.96 -46.41
N PRO A 70 -17.01 54.83 -45.64
CA PRO A 70 -16.35 54.53 -44.34
C PRO A 70 -16.64 55.57 -43.21
N HIS A 71 -15.78 55.63 -42.17
CA HIS A 71 -15.59 56.62 -41.07
C HIS A 71 -15.95 56.11 -39.64
N ALA A 72 -14.94 55.93 -38.77
CA ALA A 72 -14.53 56.83 -37.66
C ALA A 72 -15.65 57.01 -36.61
N THR A 73 -15.47 56.79 -35.30
CA THR A 73 -14.60 57.53 -34.37
C THR A 73 -14.75 56.89 -32.97
N LEU A 74 -13.69 56.91 -32.14
CA LEU A 74 -13.71 56.54 -30.71
C LEU A 74 -14.60 57.48 -29.87
N PRO A 75 -15.10 57.03 -28.71
CA PRO A 75 -15.10 57.92 -27.54
C PRO A 75 -14.65 57.28 -26.22
N VAL A 76 -14.11 58.19 -25.41
CA VAL A 76 -13.53 58.14 -24.06
C VAL A 76 -14.59 57.86 -22.97
N GLY A 77 -14.16 57.27 -21.83
CA GLY A 77 -14.97 56.94 -20.64
C GLY A 77 -15.51 58.14 -19.84
N PRO A 78 -16.13 57.94 -18.64
CA PRO A 78 -15.38 58.02 -17.36
C PRO A 78 -16.02 57.17 -16.19
N PRO A 79 -15.84 57.48 -14.88
CA PRO A 79 -14.97 56.78 -13.93
C PRO A 79 -15.71 56.06 -12.76
N GLY A 80 -14.99 55.18 -12.04
CA GLY A 80 -15.07 54.86 -10.60
C GLY A 80 -16.42 54.50 -9.92
N PRO A 81 -16.42 53.57 -8.96
CA PRO A 81 -16.29 54.07 -7.58
C PRO A 81 -15.33 53.30 -6.66
N THR A 82 -14.71 54.09 -5.80
CA THR A 82 -13.96 53.76 -4.59
C THR A 82 -14.89 53.22 -3.49
N GLY A 83 -14.42 52.26 -2.70
CA GLY A 83 -15.02 51.82 -1.43
C GLY A 83 -14.28 50.60 -0.88
N SER A 84 -13.14 50.81 -0.21
CA SER A 84 -12.98 50.84 1.26
C SER A 84 -13.29 49.50 1.96
N ALA A 85 -12.23 48.98 2.60
CA ALA A 85 -12.15 47.77 3.40
C ALA A 85 -13.03 47.80 4.68
N PRO A 86 -13.12 46.68 5.43
CA PRO A 86 -12.07 46.44 6.44
C PRO A 86 -11.57 45.00 6.54
N ALA A 87 -10.30 44.91 6.92
CA ALA A 87 -9.65 43.73 7.44
C ALA A 87 -10.21 43.40 8.85
N HIS A 88 -10.56 42.15 9.09
CA HIS A 88 -10.78 41.61 10.42
C HIS A 88 -9.90 40.38 10.63
N SER A 89 -8.83 40.57 11.41
CA SER A 89 -8.08 39.51 12.07
C SER A 89 -8.85 39.06 13.33
N PRO A 90 -9.04 37.75 13.57
CA PRO A 90 -9.24 37.27 14.92
C PRO A 90 -7.87 36.99 15.57
N ASP A 91 -7.51 37.91 16.48
CA ASP A 91 -6.47 37.74 17.50
C ASP A 91 -7.04 36.82 18.59
N VAL A 92 -6.52 35.60 18.71
CA VAL A 92 -6.85 34.69 19.81
C VAL A 92 -5.60 34.50 20.66
N ARG A 93 -5.59 35.22 21.77
CA ARG A 93 -4.63 35.17 22.86
C ARG A 93 -4.87 33.91 23.72
N PRO A 94 -3.88 33.04 23.94
CA PRO A 94 -3.95 31.99 24.95
C PRO A 94 -3.50 32.54 26.32
N THR A 95 -4.35 32.40 27.34
CA THR A 95 -3.97 32.51 28.76
C THR A 95 -3.92 31.10 29.38
N GLY A 96 -2.80 30.77 30.04
CA GLY A 96 -2.41 29.44 30.56
C GLY A 96 -3.22 28.90 31.75
N PRO A 97 -2.71 27.94 32.58
CA PRO A 97 -1.37 27.97 33.17
C PRO A 97 -0.55 26.64 33.23
N THR A 98 0.77 26.85 33.33
CA THR A 98 1.85 26.19 34.09
C THR A 98 1.70 24.75 34.64
N PRO A 99 2.70 23.86 34.42
CA PRO A 99 2.82 22.56 35.08
C PRO A 99 3.47 22.65 36.48
N SER A 100 2.98 21.85 37.43
CA SER A 100 3.64 21.60 38.73
C SER A 100 4.37 20.25 38.74
N PRO A 101 5.60 20.17 39.28
CA PRO A 101 6.31 18.90 39.46
C PRO A 101 6.04 18.29 40.84
N PRO A 102 5.99 16.95 40.97
CA PRO A 102 6.24 16.31 42.25
C PRO A 102 7.71 15.87 42.35
N THR A 103 8.45 16.63 43.16
CA THR A 103 9.68 16.22 43.83
C THR A 103 9.32 15.24 44.94
N HIS A 104 9.79 13.98 44.87
CA HIS A 104 9.92 13.12 46.05
C HIS A 104 11.23 12.31 45.99
N SER A 105 12.23 12.79 46.71
CA SER A 105 13.19 12.02 47.49
C SER A 105 13.22 12.72 48.85
N PRO A 106 13.14 11.99 49.97
CA PRO A 106 14.32 11.37 50.58
C PRO A 106 13.92 10.04 51.28
N ASP A 107 14.72 9.25 51.99
CA ASP A 107 16.06 9.33 52.54
C ASP A 107 16.50 7.89 52.94
N MET A 108 17.82 7.70 53.08
CA MET A 108 18.55 6.98 54.15
C MET A 108 17.80 5.87 54.95
N GLN A 109 18.31 4.66 55.26
CA GLN A 109 19.64 4.21 55.70
C GLN A 109 19.59 2.70 56.12
N PRO A 110 20.57 2.07 56.83
CA PRO A 110 21.52 1.12 56.27
C PRO A 110 21.47 -0.33 56.85
N ALA A 111 22.31 -1.18 56.25
CA ALA A 111 23.15 -2.26 56.82
C ALA A 111 22.67 -3.07 58.04
N GLY A 112 22.60 -4.39 57.85
CA GLY A 112 22.77 -5.41 58.87
C GLY A 112 23.44 -6.65 58.28
N THR A 113 24.68 -6.89 58.69
CA THR A 113 25.56 -8.01 58.33
C THR A 113 25.34 -9.23 59.24
N ASP A 114 25.40 -10.44 58.64
CA ASP A 114 25.96 -11.72 59.14
C ASP A 114 25.36 -12.42 60.39
N PRO A 115 25.73 -13.68 60.71
CA PRO A 115 25.80 -14.89 59.89
C PRO A 115 25.22 -16.15 60.61
N SER A 116 25.35 -17.32 59.97
CA SER A 116 25.45 -18.68 60.55
C SER A 116 24.19 -19.57 60.67
N SER A 117 24.12 -20.48 59.68
CA SER A 117 23.88 -21.95 59.73
C SER A 117 23.72 -22.63 61.10
N PRO A 118 22.84 -23.65 61.21
CA PRO A 118 23.34 -25.02 61.06
C PRO A 118 22.44 -26.02 60.30
N ALA A 119 23.11 -26.85 59.49
CA ALA A 119 22.97 -28.31 59.26
C ALA A 119 21.58 -29.03 59.29
N ASP A 120 21.11 -29.41 58.09
CA ASP A 120 20.81 -30.78 57.56
C ASP A 120 19.66 -31.69 58.15
N PRO A 121 19.17 -32.73 57.41
CA PRO A 121 17.86 -32.81 56.69
C PRO A 121 16.92 -33.91 57.31
N PRO A 122 15.72 -34.34 56.81
CA PRO A 122 15.32 -34.58 55.40
C PRO A 122 13.83 -34.33 55.00
N GLU A 123 13.59 -34.50 53.70
CA GLU A 123 12.35 -35.07 53.12
C GLU A 123 11.02 -34.29 53.26
N ALA A 124 10.73 -33.44 52.26
CA ALA A 124 9.41 -33.35 51.63
C ALA A 124 9.53 -32.60 50.29
N ALA A 125 9.15 -33.26 49.20
CA ALA A 125 9.05 -32.65 47.88
C ALA A 125 7.98 -31.56 47.84
N PRO A 126 8.28 -30.34 47.33
CA PRO A 126 7.27 -29.48 46.76
C PRO A 126 7.32 -29.59 45.23
N THR A 127 6.16 -29.86 44.67
CA THR A 127 5.90 -29.81 43.23
C THR A 127 5.98 -28.35 42.81
N ASP A 128 7.15 -27.88 42.38
CA ASP A 128 7.30 -26.58 41.72
C ASP A 128 6.66 -26.67 40.33
N ILE A 129 5.38 -26.32 40.27
CA ILE A 129 4.68 -25.98 39.03
C ILE A 129 5.12 -24.57 38.67
N THR A 130 6.35 -24.43 38.17
CA THR A 130 6.78 -23.19 37.51
C THR A 130 5.83 -22.99 36.33
N PRO A 131 5.06 -21.88 36.26
CA PRO A 131 4.34 -21.54 35.06
C PRO A 131 5.39 -21.21 34.01
N SER A 132 5.67 -22.16 33.11
CA SER A 132 6.37 -21.88 31.86
C SER A 132 5.57 -20.80 31.14
N ALA A 133 6.01 -19.55 31.28
CA ALA A 133 5.57 -18.48 30.42
C ALA A 133 5.78 -18.97 28.98
N PRO A 134 4.78 -18.87 28.10
CA PRO A 134 4.96 -19.25 26.71
C PRO A 134 6.02 -18.31 26.12
N VAL A 135 7.24 -18.83 25.98
CA VAL A 135 8.22 -18.28 25.06
C VAL A 135 7.54 -18.30 23.70
N THR A 136 7.04 -17.13 23.30
CA THR A 136 6.52 -16.92 21.96
C THR A 136 7.75 -16.99 21.06
N SER A 137 8.04 -18.19 20.56
CA SER A 137 9.09 -18.43 19.59
C SER A 137 8.87 -17.44 18.46
N ALA A 138 9.82 -16.54 18.25
CA ALA A 138 9.87 -15.66 17.10
C ALA A 138 9.76 -16.55 15.86
N SER A 139 8.56 -16.60 15.29
CA SER A 139 8.29 -17.32 14.06
C SER A 139 9.23 -16.72 13.02
N ALA A 140 10.14 -17.52 12.48
CA ALA A 140 11.02 -17.09 11.42
C ALA A 140 10.15 -16.46 10.33
N ASP A 141 10.35 -15.17 10.05
CA ASP A 141 9.53 -14.42 9.11
C ASP A 141 9.52 -15.16 7.75
N PRO A 142 8.41 -15.82 7.39
CA PRO A 142 8.35 -16.68 6.22
C PRO A 142 8.48 -15.87 4.92
N LEU A 143 8.17 -14.56 4.97
CA LEU A 143 8.28 -13.67 3.84
C LEU A 143 9.71 -13.16 3.66
N ARG A 144 10.59 -13.27 4.67
CA ARG A 144 11.93 -12.68 4.64
C ARG A 144 11.89 -11.19 4.28
N LEU A 145 10.99 -10.45 4.94
CA LEU A 145 10.81 -9.01 4.77
C LEU A 145 12.16 -8.29 4.91
N GLY A 146 12.35 -7.26 4.10
CA GLY A 146 13.59 -6.51 3.96
C GLY A 146 14.63 -7.14 3.04
N GLN A 147 14.56 -8.45 2.79
CA GLN A 147 15.48 -9.17 1.90
C GLN A 147 14.88 -9.44 0.50
N ARG A 148 13.56 -9.29 0.38
CA ARG A 148 12.78 -9.59 -0.82
C ARG A 148 12.00 -8.36 -1.24
N GLN A 149 11.75 -8.25 -2.54
CA GLN A 149 10.84 -7.26 -3.11
C GLN A 149 9.54 -7.95 -3.53
N PHE A 150 8.42 -7.25 -3.39
CA PHE A 150 7.09 -7.80 -3.60
C PHE A 150 6.22 -6.89 -4.45
N ALA A 151 5.44 -7.49 -5.34
CA ALA A 151 4.20 -6.86 -5.79
C ALA A 151 3.11 -7.11 -4.75
N VAL A 152 2.35 -6.07 -4.40
CA VAL A 152 1.24 -6.16 -3.46
C VAL A 152 -0.06 -6.21 -4.26
N VAL A 153 -0.85 -7.27 -4.07
CA VAL A 153 -2.05 -7.54 -4.86
C VAL A 153 -3.21 -7.80 -3.91
N ARG A 154 -4.31 -7.07 -4.06
CA ARG A 154 -5.52 -7.35 -3.28
C ARG A 154 -6.04 -8.76 -3.62
N SER A 155 -6.44 -9.55 -2.62
CA SER A 155 -6.82 -10.97 -2.84
C SER A 155 -7.99 -11.11 -3.82
N SER A 156 -8.98 -10.23 -3.74
CA SER A 156 -10.14 -10.19 -4.64
C SER A 156 -9.87 -9.51 -5.98
N ALA A 157 -8.68 -8.95 -6.20
CA ALA A 157 -8.28 -8.38 -7.47
C ALA A 157 -7.54 -9.42 -8.32
N TRP A 158 -7.87 -9.46 -9.61
CA TRP A 158 -7.38 -10.47 -10.54
C TRP A 158 -6.33 -9.92 -11.51
N GLU A 159 -6.35 -8.63 -11.83
CA GLU A 159 -5.39 -7.98 -12.74
C GLU A 159 -4.72 -6.72 -12.16
N SER A 160 -5.17 -6.23 -11.00
CA SER A 160 -4.64 -5.01 -10.40
C SER A 160 -3.54 -5.28 -9.37
N ALA A 161 -2.50 -4.45 -9.40
CA ALA A 161 -1.47 -4.41 -8.37
C ALA A 161 -1.46 -3.03 -7.71
N VAL A 162 -1.07 -2.99 -6.45
CA VAL A 162 -0.80 -1.72 -5.76
C VAL A 162 0.43 -1.09 -6.40
N SER A 163 0.33 0.20 -6.71
CA SER A 163 1.42 0.99 -7.29
C SER A 163 1.48 2.38 -6.66
N LEU A 164 2.69 2.90 -6.51
CA LEU A 164 2.94 4.29 -6.18
C LEU A 164 3.08 5.09 -7.48
N LEU A 165 2.06 5.88 -7.79
CA LEU A 165 1.97 6.66 -9.03
C LEU A 165 2.95 7.83 -9.05
N ASP A 166 3.11 8.45 -10.22
CA ASP A 166 4.01 9.59 -10.42
C ASP A 166 3.49 10.89 -9.79
N ASP A 167 2.18 10.99 -9.55
CA ASP A 167 1.60 12.06 -8.73
C ASP A 167 1.84 11.85 -7.21
N GLY A 168 2.56 10.78 -6.86
CA GLY A 168 2.90 10.40 -5.50
C GLY A 168 1.80 9.68 -4.74
N ARG A 169 0.63 9.39 -5.33
CA ARG A 169 -0.45 8.67 -4.64
C ARG A 169 -0.29 7.16 -4.78
N LEU A 170 -0.77 6.44 -3.77
CA LEU A 170 -0.93 4.99 -3.86
C LEU A 170 -2.27 4.64 -4.52
N ALA A 171 -2.26 3.74 -5.50
CA ALA A 171 -3.45 3.28 -6.19
C ALA A 171 -3.36 1.79 -6.56
N GLU A 172 -4.48 1.18 -6.94
CA GLU A 172 -4.48 -0.07 -7.70
C GLU A 172 -4.43 0.27 -9.19
N VAL A 173 -3.54 -0.37 -9.94
CA VAL A 173 -3.39 -0.17 -11.39
C VAL A 173 -3.40 -1.49 -12.13
N ASP A 174 -3.94 -1.47 -13.34
CA ASP A 174 -3.87 -2.57 -14.29
C ASP A 174 -2.67 -2.35 -15.22
N GLY A 175 -1.53 -2.99 -14.95
CA GLY A 175 -0.34 -2.88 -15.80
C GLY A 175 0.91 -2.43 -15.07
N ASP A 176 1.71 -1.58 -15.72
CA ASP A 176 3.04 -1.13 -15.29
C ASP A 176 3.10 0.37 -14.96
N ASP A 177 1.96 1.01 -14.71
CA ASP A 177 1.90 2.40 -14.26
C ASP A 177 2.52 2.56 -12.86
N GLY A 178 3.38 3.57 -12.69
CA GLY A 178 4.04 3.88 -11.43
C GLY A 178 5.05 2.82 -10.97
N ARG A 179 5.27 2.76 -9.65
CA ARG A 179 6.21 1.82 -9.00
C ARG A 179 5.44 0.79 -8.19
N SER A 180 5.38 -0.44 -8.69
CA SER A 180 4.55 -1.52 -8.13
C SER A 180 5.31 -2.57 -7.31
N LEU A 181 6.64 -2.45 -7.21
CA LEU A 181 7.47 -3.32 -6.39
C LEU A 181 7.91 -2.61 -5.11
N PHE A 182 7.73 -3.29 -3.98
CA PHE A 182 8.01 -2.74 -2.65
C PHE A 182 8.90 -3.66 -1.82
N VAL A 183 9.68 -3.04 -0.94
CA VAL A 183 10.47 -3.71 0.09
C VAL A 183 9.94 -3.26 1.45
N PHE A 184 9.52 -4.23 2.27
CA PHE A 184 9.08 -3.99 3.64
C PHE A 184 10.31 -4.02 4.55
N VAL A 185 10.84 -2.85 4.94
CA VAL A 185 12.06 -2.75 5.74
C VAL A 185 11.69 -2.83 7.23
N PRO A 186 12.08 -3.90 7.96
CA PRO A 186 11.72 -4.08 9.36
C PRO A 186 12.26 -2.96 10.26
N GLN A 187 11.47 -2.57 11.24
CA GLN A 187 11.81 -1.58 12.28
C GLN A 187 11.86 -2.26 13.65
N ALA A 188 12.50 -1.60 14.63
CA ALA A 188 12.70 -2.15 15.97
C ALA A 188 11.38 -2.48 16.72
N SER A 189 10.28 -1.78 16.40
CA SER A 189 8.95 -1.94 17.00
C SER A 189 8.12 -3.06 16.38
N GLY A 190 8.67 -3.88 15.47
CA GLY A 190 7.90 -4.87 14.71
C GLY A 190 7.03 -4.27 13.60
N THR A 191 7.15 -2.96 13.37
CA THR A 191 6.57 -2.26 12.22
C THR A 191 7.56 -2.25 11.06
N HIS A 192 7.12 -1.75 9.90
CA HIS A 192 7.90 -1.75 8.66
C HIS A 192 7.79 -0.40 7.98
N LEU A 193 8.87 0.05 7.35
CA LEU A 193 8.76 1.02 6.26
C LEU A 193 8.39 0.26 4.99
N VAL A 194 7.44 0.77 4.20
CA VAL A 194 7.13 0.22 2.87
C VAL A 194 7.80 1.10 1.82
N ARG A 195 8.95 0.66 1.32
CA ARG A 195 9.80 1.42 0.39
C ARG A 195 9.63 0.93 -1.04
N THR A 196 9.65 1.81 -2.04
CA THR A 196 9.75 1.38 -3.45
C THR A 196 11.05 0.62 -3.68
N ALA A 197 10.99 -0.51 -4.38
CA ALA A 197 12.18 -1.27 -4.72
C ALA A 197 13.03 -0.51 -5.76
N GLU A 198 12.35 0.00 -6.79
CA GLU A 198 12.97 0.81 -7.83
C GLU A 198 13.00 2.30 -7.41
N PRO A 199 14.10 3.00 -7.68
CA PRO A 199 14.14 4.45 -7.52
C PRO A 199 13.31 5.15 -8.59
N ASP A 200 12.95 6.40 -8.34
CA ASP A 200 12.41 7.31 -9.36
C ASP A 200 13.51 7.80 -10.33
N ALA A 201 13.14 8.69 -11.25
CA ALA A 201 14.04 9.26 -12.24
C ALA A 201 15.23 10.03 -11.62
N ASP A 202 15.05 10.55 -10.40
CA ASP A 202 16.07 11.28 -9.65
C ASP A 202 16.94 10.33 -8.79
N GLY A 203 16.74 9.02 -8.91
CA GLY A 203 17.48 8.01 -8.15
C GLY A 203 16.96 7.83 -6.71
N THR A 204 15.86 8.48 -6.35
CA THR A 204 15.31 8.44 -4.99
C THR A 204 14.30 7.32 -4.83
N ARG A 205 14.42 6.56 -3.74
CA ARG A 205 13.39 5.61 -3.31
C ARG A 205 12.48 6.26 -2.29
N HIS A 206 11.18 6.10 -2.48
CA HIS A 206 10.17 6.68 -1.60
C HIS A 206 9.60 5.62 -0.66
N CYS A 207 9.20 6.06 0.52
CA CYS A 207 8.42 5.26 1.45
C CYS A 207 6.95 5.70 1.41
N TRP A 208 6.07 4.75 1.71
CA TRP A 208 4.67 5.06 1.96
C TRP A 208 4.55 5.93 3.20
N GLN A 209 3.72 6.96 3.12
CA GLN A 209 3.37 7.82 4.25
C GLN A 209 1.87 8.06 4.29
N VAL A 210 1.29 7.91 5.48
CA VAL A 210 -0.09 8.29 5.73
C VAL A 210 -0.23 9.81 5.69
N GLN A 211 -1.13 10.29 4.84
CA GLN A 211 -1.47 11.70 4.70
C GLN A 211 -2.94 11.93 5.06
N ALA A 212 -3.16 12.83 6.00
CA ALA A 212 -4.50 13.31 6.30
C ALA A 212 -5.01 14.21 5.16
N ALA A 213 -6.27 14.02 4.76
CA ALA A 213 -6.93 14.78 3.71
C ALA A 213 -8.06 15.67 4.26
N GLY A 214 -7.78 16.41 5.34
CA GLY A 214 -8.79 17.19 6.06
C GLY A 214 -9.87 16.28 6.65
N SER A 215 -11.14 16.48 6.26
CA SER A 215 -12.26 15.61 6.63
C SER A 215 -12.41 14.38 5.72
N GLY A 216 -11.55 14.23 4.70
CA GLY A 216 -11.51 13.07 3.83
C GLY A 216 -10.85 11.86 4.50
N PRO A 217 -10.94 10.67 3.88
CA PRO A 217 -10.27 9.48 4.38
C PRO A 217 -8.75 9.67 4.32
N LEU A 218 -8.04 8.91 5.15
CA LEU A 218 -6.58 8.88 5.10
C LEU A 218 -6.13 8.28 3.76
N ALA A 219 -5.12 8.89 3.16
CA ALA A 219 -4.50 8.41 1.94
C ALA A 219 -3.04 8.01 2.20
N ILE A 220 -2.48 7.19 1.32
CA ILE A 220 -1.05 6.90 1.31
C ILE A 220 -0.41 7.68 0.16
N VAL A 221 0.68 8.37 0.46
CA VAL A 221 1.48 9.13 -0.49
C VAL A 221 2.96 8.74 -0.43
N ALA A 222 3.71 9.10 -1.46
CA ALA A 222 5.14 9.02 -1.53
C ALA A 222 5.78 10.06 -0.60
N ALA A 223 6.78 9.66 0.17
CA ALA A 223 7.61 10.56 0.94
C ALA A 223 9.05 10.04 1.06
N PRO A 224 10.03 10.91 1.36
CA PRO A 224 11.36 10.46 1.77
C PRO A 224 11.28 9.50 2.96
N CYS A 225 12.03 8.42 2.91
CA CYS A 225 12.01 7.41 3.96
C CYS A 225 12.54 7.96 5.29
N SER A 226 11.71 7.89 6.34
CA SER A 226 12.04 8.31 7.69
C SER A 226 11.59 7.25 8.70
N PRO A 227 12.51 6.43 9.26
CA PRO A 227 12.14 5.39 10.23
C PRO A 227 11.54 5.96 11.52
N ALA A 228 11.84 7.21 11.84
CA ALA A 228 11.31 7.91 13.01
C ALA A 228 9.91 8.52 12.78
N ASP A 229 9.42 8.64 11.53
CA ASP A 229 8.08 9.17 11.28
C ASP A 229 7.03 8.07 11.50
N PRO A 230 6.16 8.17 12.51
CA PRO A 230 5.16 7.14 12.78
C PRO A 230 4.11 7.00 11.66
N ARG A 231 3.97 8.00 10.77
CA ARG A 231 3.09 7.90 9.59
C ARG A 231 3.67 7.01 8.49
N GLN A 232 4.93 6.59 8.60
CA GLN A 232 5.57 5.66 7.67
C GLN A 232 5.73 4.24 8.25
N GLN A 233 5.30 4.03 9.50
CA GLN A 233 5.45 2.75 10.19
C GLN A 233 4.19 1.89 10.02
N PHE A 234 4.28 0.85 9.19
CA PHE A 234 3.16 -0.04 8.89
C PHE A 234 3.28 -1.38 9.59
N SER A 235 2.16 -1.93 10.04
CA SER A 235 2.05 -3.30 10.52
C SER A 235 1.56 -4.20 9.39
N ILE A 236 2.11 -5.41 9.34
CA ILE A 236 1.81 -6.44 8.35
C ILE A 236 1.31 -7.66 9.13
N GLU A 237 0.01 -7.92 9.09
CA GLU A 237 -0.63 -8.91 9.94
C GLU A 237 -1.21 -10.05 9.09
N PRO A 238 -0.85 -11.32 9.34
CA PRO A 238 -1.51 -12.45 8.68
C PRO A 238 -3.00 -12.46 8.99
N ARG A 239 -3.84 -12.63 7.96
CA ARG A 239 -5.31 -12.68 8.11
C ARG A 239 -5.97 -13.97 7.63
N GLY A 240 -5.20 -14.85 7.00
CA GLY A 240 -5.69 -16.13 6.53
C GLY A 240 -5.01 -16.51 5.22
N GLN A 241 -5.75 -17.18 4.35
CA GLN A 241 -5.26 -17.66 3.06
C GLN A 241 -6.32 -17.44 1.98
N ASP A 242 -5.86 -17.26 0.75
CA ASP A 242 -6.64 -17.26 -0.49
C ASP A 242 -6.10 -18.38 -1.37
N GLY A 243 -6.81 -19.51 -1.38
CA GLY A 243 -6.25 -20.79 -1.79
C GLY A 243 -5.08 -21.17 -0.88
N ASP A 244 -3.93 -21.52 -1.47
CA ASP A 244 -2.70 -21.86 -0.73
C ASP A 244 -1.81 -20.65 -0.43
N LYS A 245 -2.27 -19.43 -0.73
CA LYS A 245 -1.46 -18.20 -0.60
C LYS A 245 -1.86 -17.45 0.68
N PRO A 246 -0.91 -17.11 1.57
CA PRO A 246 -1.24 -16.30 2.74
C PRO A 246 -1.71 -14.90 2.33
N THR A 247 -2.65 -14.37 3.11
CA THR A 247 -3.17 -13.01 2.97
C THR A 247 -2.85 -12.18 4.20
N TYR A 248 -2.69 -10.88 4.00
CA TYR A 248 -2.21 -9.94 5.00
C TYR A 248 -3.09 -8.71 5.06
N ALA A 249 -3.34 -8.22 6.26
CA ALA A 249 -3.76 -6.85 6.49
C ALA A 249 -2.52 -5.94 6.52
N ILE A 250 -2.67 -4.74 5.97
CA ILE A 250 -1.69 -3.67 6.10
C ILE A 250 -2.35 -2.54 6.87
N SER A 251 -1.73 -2.09 7.95
CA SER A 251 -2.26 -1.00 8.78
C SER A 251 -1.18 0.00 9.14
N ASN A 252 -1.61 1.23 9.47
CA ASN A 252 -0.81 2.21 10.18
C ASN A 252 -1.61 2.64 11.41
N ARG A 253 -1.08 2.35 12.60
CA ARG A 253 -1.81 2.49 13.87
C ARG A 253 -3.14 1.70 13.81
N SER A 254 -4.26 2.36 14.09
CA SER A 254 -5.63 1.83 14.08
C SER A 254 -6.29 1.77 12.70
N ALA A 255 -5.67 2.37 11.66
CA ALA A 255 -6.25 2.45 10.33
C ALA A 255 -5.72 1.33 9.42
N TYR A 256 -6.63 0.62 8.75
CA TYR A 256 -6.33 -0.48 7.83
C TYR A 256 -6.47 -0.02 6.38
N LEU A 257 -5.55 -0.48 5.51
CA LEU A 257 -5.61 -0.21 4.08
C LEU A 257 -6.82 -0.95 3.49
N GLN A 258 -7.80 -0.21 3.00
CA GLN A 258 -9.04 -0.69 2.41
C GLN A 258 -9.17 -0.26 0.94
N HIS A 259 -9.88 -1.05 0.16
CA HIS A 259 -10.33 -0.67 -1.18
C HIS A 259 -11.73 -0.06 -1.09
N SER A 260 -11.90 1.15 -1.64
CA SER A 260 -13.18 1.81 -1.88
C SER A 260 -13.45 1.92 -3.37
N SER A 261 -14.65 1.52 -3.83
CA SER A 261 -15.04 1.66 -5.24
C SER A 261 -15.11 3.11 -5.72
N GLN A 262 -15.31 4.07 -4.81
CA GLN A 262 -15.40 5.49 -5.14
C GLN A 262 -14.07 6.23 -5.01
N ARG A 263 -13.17 5.74 -4.15
CA ARG A 263 -11.98 6.47 -3.72
C ARG A 263 -10.66 5.73 -3.95
N GLY A 264 -10.73 4.49 -4.44
CA GLY A 264 -9.56 3.62 -4.58
C GLY A 264 -9.03 3.17 -3.22
N LEU A 265 -7.71 3.08 -3.09
CA LEU A 265 -7.05 2.68 -1.85
C LEU A 265 -7.08 3.81 -0.81
N ILE A 266 -7.59 3.50 0.37
CA ILE A 266 -7.68 4.43 1.50
C ILE A 266 -7.27 3.72 2.80
N LEU A 267 -6.87 4.49 3.82
CA LEU A 267 -6.72 3.99 5.18
C LEU A 267 -7.98 4.35 5.97
N GLU A 268 -8.58 3.35 6.61
CA GLU A 268 -9.83 3.48 7.36
C GLU A 268 -9.70 2.88 8.75
N GLU A 269 -10.10 3.64 9.77
CA GLU A 269 -10.25 3.13 11.13
C GLU A 269 -11.54 2.31 11.20
N LEU A 270 -11.41 1.01 11.44
CA LEU A 270 -12.55 0.11 11.31
C LEU A 270 -13.46 0.13 12.55
N GLY A 271 -12.92 0.38 13.75
CA GLY A 271 -13.67 0.20 14.99
C GLY A 271 -14.23 -1.23 15.05
N ASP A 272 -15.56 -1.35 15.10
CA ASP A 272 -16.28 -2.64 15.07
C ASP A 272 -16.60 -3.15 13.64
N ALA A 273 -16.32 -2.35 12.61
CA ALA A 273 -16.53 -2.75 11.23
C ALA A 273 -15.57 -3.88 10.82
N PRO A 274 -16.02 -4.84 9.99
CA PRO A 274 -15.15 -5.91 9.54
C PRO A 274 -14.06 -5.41 8.59
N LEU A 275 -12.88 -6.02 8.66
CA LEU A 275 -11.85 -5.87 7.64
C LEU A 275 -12.32 -6.53 6.33
N THR A 276 -12.49 -5.75 5.28
CA THR A 276 -13.01 -6.26 3.98
C THR A 276 -11.93 -6.43 2.93
N THR A 277 -10.77 -5.79 3.12
CA THR A 277 -9.65 -5.83 2.17
C THR A 277 -8.44 -6.51 2.79
N VAL A 278 -7.90 -7.51 2.08
CA VAL A 278 -6.64 -8.18 2.41
C VAL A 278 -5.77 -8.32 1.15
N PHE A 279 -4.47 -8.45 1.35
CA PHE A 279 -3.47 -8.43 0.29
C PHE A 279 -2.65 -9.71 0.28
N ARG A 280 -2.26 -10.16 -0.91
CA ARG A 280 -1.23 -11.16 -1.13
C ARG A 280 0.06 -10.45 -1.52
N PHE A 281 1.19 -10.99 -1.10
CA PHE A 281 2.50 -10.52 -1.53
C PHE A 281 3.10 -11.51 -2.53
N VAL A 282 3.33 -11.02 -3.74
CA VAL A 282 3.94 -11.80 -4.81
C VAL A 282 5.43 -11.50 -4.82
N ASP A 283 6.21 -12.45 -4.33
CA ASP A 283 7.67 -12.37 -4.29
C ASP A 283 8.25 -12.18 -5.70
N ASN A 284 9.04 -11.11 -5.87
CA ASN A 284 9.68 -10.72 -7.12
C ASN A 284 11.22 -10.77 -7.03
N GLY A 285 11.75 -11.59 -6.13
CA GLY A 285 13.18 -11.84 -5.97
C GLY A 285 13.83 -11.04 -4.85
N PRO A 286 15.19 -11.01 -4.83
CA PRO A 286 15.95 -10.25 -3.85
C PRO A 286 15.63 -8.75 -3.90
N ALA A 287 15.56 -8.11 -2.73
CA ALA A 287 15.48 -6.66 -2.65
C ALA A 287 16.77 -6.01 -3.16
N PRO A 288 16.70 -4.87 -3.86
CA PRO A 288 17.87 -4.12 -4.25
C PRO A 288 18.52 -3.47 -3.02
N HIS A 289 19.85 -3.45 -3.02
CA HIS A 289 20.66 -2.85 -1.96
C HIS A 289 20.64 -1.30 -2.01
#